data_AF-A0A2V8H0B2-F1
#
_entry.id   AF-A0A2V8H0B2-F1
#
_cell.length_a   1.000
_cell.length_b   1.000
_cell.length_c   1.000
_cell.angle_alpha   90.00
_cell.angle_beta   90.00
_cell.angle_gamma   90.00
#
_symmetry.space_group_name_H-M   'P 1'
#
loop_
_entity.id
_entity.type
_entity.pdbx_description
1 polymer ?
#
loop_
_entity_poly.entity_id
_entity_poly.type
_entity_poly.pdbx_seq_one_letter_code
_entity_poly.pdbx_strand_id
1 'polypeptide(L)'
;MAKKVGAKSAKGAIGAIGAKGGKYVYLFGQKTDGNGGMKPLLGGKGANLAEMCRIGLPVPPGFTITTEVCTYYYDHKRTYPSALKAQMETGLAS
;
A
#
# COMPACT_ATOMS: atom_id res chain seq x y z
N MET A 1 34.23 -27.89 -6.90
CA MET A 1 32.88 -27.73 -6.31
C MET A 1 33.06 -27.11 -4.93
N ALA A 2 32.43 -26.02 -4.46
CA ALA A 2 31.44 -25.10 -5.00
C ALA A 2 31.78 -23.69 -4.48
N LYS A 3 31.61 -22.69 -5.34
CA LYS A 3 31.86 -21.27 -5.07
C LYS A 3 30.95 -20.77 -3.95
N LYS A 4 31.54 -20.09 -2.96
CA LYS A 4 30.85 -19.26 -1.97
C LYS A 4 30.16 -18.11 -2.71
N VAL A 5 28.85 -18.21 -2.93
CA VAL A 5 28.06 -17.10 -3.52
C VAL A 5 27.43 -16.33 -2.39
N GLY A 6 28.03 -15.18 -2.06
CA GLY A 6 27.37 -14.15 -1.28
C GLY A 6 26.27 -13.51 -2.15
N ALA A 7 25.04 -13.48 -1.64
CA ALA A 7 24.00 -12.62 -2.15
C ALA A 7 23.85 -11.45 -1.17
N LYS A 8 24.37 -10.29 -1.59
CA LYS A 8 24.27 -9.01 -0.90
C LYS A 8 22.81 -8.71 -0.60
N SER A 9 22.55 -8.33 0.65
CA SER A 9 21.32 -7.68 1.07
C SER A 9 21.07 -6.46 0.17
N ALA A 10 20.04 -6.53 -0.68
CA ALA A 10 19.53 -5.38 -1.42
C ALA A 10 18.74 -4.48 -0.47
N LYS A 11 19.44 -3.94 0.53
CA LYS A 11 18.96 -2.91 1.44
C LYS A 11 19.20 -1.57 0.76
N GLY A 12 18.34 -1.21 -0.18
CA GLY A 12 18.47 0.03 -0.95
C GLY A 12 17.15 0.48 -1.55
N ALA A 13 16.69 1.65 -1.09
CA ALA A 13 15.65 2.49 -1.69
C ALA A 13 14.14 2.19 -1.44
N ILE A 14 13.78 1.36 -0.45
CA ILE A 14 12.38 1.30 0.07
C ILE A 14 12.29 1.65 1.56
N GLY A 15 13.38 2.19 2.12
CA GLY A 15 13.38 2.73 3.47
C GLY A 15 12.88 4.16 3.44
N ALA A 16 11.75 4.40 4.12
CA ALA A 16 11.22 5.72 4.50
C ALA A 16 10.39 6.51 3.47
N ILE A 17 9.40 5.88 2.82
CA ILE A 17 8.21 6.61 2.33
C ILE A 17 6.95 6.40 3.21
N GLY A 18 7.07 5.67 4.32
CA GLY A 18 6.00 5.44 5.27
C GLY A 18 6.01 6.50 6.37
N ALA A 19 5.02 7.39 6.31
CA ALA A 19 4.85 8.53 7.20
C ALA A 19 4.92 8.14 8.68
N LYS A 20 5.67 8.93 9.46
CA LYS A 20 5.55 9.04 10.92
C LYS A 20 4.07 9.41 11.21
N GLY A 21 3.25 8.42 11.54
CA GLY A 21 1.78 8.53 11.71
C GLY A 21 0.93 7.97 10.56
N GLY A 22 1.46 7.02 9.79
CA GLY A 22 1.06 6.73 8.40
C GLY A 22 -0.37 6.26 8.12
N LYS A 23 -0.93 6.85 7.06
CA LYS A 23 -2.12 6.40 6.35
C LYS A 23 -1.81 5.11 5.58
N TYR A 24 -2.51 4.04 5.91
CA TYR A 24 -2.39 2.71 5.30
C TYR A 24 -3.54 2.37 4.36
N VAL A 25 -4.65 3.11 4.42
CA VAL A 25 -5.85 2.86 3.62
C VAL A 25 -6.08 4.03 2.66
N TYR A 26 -6.17 3.73 1.37
CA TYR A 26 -6.41 4.70 0.30
C TYR A 26 -7.72 4.39 -0.41
N LEU A 27 -8.64 5.35 -0.42
CA LEU A 27 -9.96 5.20 -1.05
C LEU A 27 -9.87 5.34 -2.58
N PHE A 28 -10.76 4.62 -3.27
CA PHE A 28 -11.07 4.80 -4.69
C PHE A 28 -12.58 4.66 -4.91
N GLY A 29 -13.09 5.28 -5.97
CA GLY A 29 -14.52 5.34 -6.29
C GLY A 29 -14.98 6.80 -6.29
N GLN A 30 -16.05 7.11 -5.55
CA GLN A 30 -16.56 8.49 -5.43
C GLN A 30 -15.53 9.45 -4.81
N LYS A 31 -14.78 8.96 -3.82
CA LYS A 31 -13.61 9.63 -3.25
C LYS A 31 -12.37 8.83 -3.63
N THR A 32 -11.36 9.52 -4.17
CA THR A 32 -10.13 8.88 -4.62
C THR A 32 -8.93 9.62 -4.05
N ASP A 33 -8.17 8.91 -3.21
CA ASP A 33 -6.98 9.44 -2.52
C ASP A 33 -5.66 9.04 -3.20
N GLY A 34 -5.74 8.21 -4.24
CA GLY A 34 -4.60 7.67 -4.98
C GLY A 34 -4.54 8.14 -6.44
N ASN A 35 -3.49 7.72 -7.16
CA ASN A 35 -3.37 7.91 -8.60
C ASN A 35 -2.46 6.83 -9.23
N GLY A 36 -2.39 6.82 -10.56
CA GLY A 36 -1.61 5.85 -11.34
C GLY A 36 -0.09 5.90 -11.09
N GLY A 37 0.43 6.98 -10.50
CA GLY A 37 1.84 7.12 -10.13
C GLY A 37 2.21 6.40 -8.83
N MET A 38 1.23 6.06 -7.98
CA MET A 38 1.45 5.47 -6.65
C MET A 38 1.65 3.95 -6.68
N LYS A 39 2.22 3.41 -7.75
CA LYS A 39 2.47 1.96 -7.92
C LYS A 39 3.33 1.34 -6.81
N PRO A 40 4.41 2.01 -6.32
CA PRO A 40 5.20 1.44 -5.23
C PRO A 40 4.41 1.27 -3.92
N LEU A 41 3.42 2.15 -3.68
CA LEU A 41 2.67 2.20 -2.43
C LEU A 41 1.35 1.41 -2.48
N LEU A 42 0.63 1.47 -3.61
CA LEU A 42 -0.69 0.84 -3.78
C LEU A 42 -0.64 -0.46 -4.60
N GLY A 43 0.54 -0.79 -5.13
CA GLY A 43 0.69 -1.82 -6.15
C GLY A 43 0.14 -1.40 -7.52
N GLY A 44 0.40 -2.21 -8.54
CA GLY A 44 -0.02 -1.91 -9.92
C GLY A 44 -1.55 -1.87 -10.09
N LYS A 45 -2.29 -2.77 -9.41
CA LYS A 45 -3.76 -2.82 -9.48
C LYS A 45 -4.40 -1.65 -8.74
N GLY A 46 -3.98 -1.38 -7.50
CA GLY A 46 -4.53 -0.29 -6.69
C GLY A 46 -4.28 1.09 -7.32
N ALA A 47 -3.08 1.31 -7.86
CA ALA A 47 -2.76 2.54 -8.58
C ALA A 47 -3.61 2.71 -9.86
N ASN A 48 -3.84 1.64 -10.62
CA ASN A 48 -4.71 1.70 -11.80
C ASN A 48 -6.18 1.93 -11.41
N LEU A 49 -6.71 1.26 -10.38
CA LEU A 49 -8.07 1.48 -9.91
C LEU A 49 -8.28 2.92 -9.47
N ALA A 50 -7.31 3.47 -8.72
CA ALA A 50 -7.33 4.87 -8.34
C ALA A 50 -7.32 5.79 -9.58
N GLU A 51 -6.47 5.52 -10.58
CA GLU A 51 -6.47 6.32 -11.81
C GLU A 51 -7.78 6.22 -12.58
N MET A 52 -8.37 5.03 -12.69
CA MET A 52 -9.67 4.82 -13.34
C MET A 52 -10.78 5.65 -12.68
N CYS A 53 -10.81 5.69 -11.34
CA CYS A 53 -11.77 6.52 -10.61
C CYS A 53 -11.49 8.01 -10.82
N ARG A 54 -10.21 8.41 -10.85
CA ARG A 54 -9.78 9.80 -11.00
C ARG A 54 -10.13 10.39 -12.37
N ILE A 55 -10.13 9.57 -13.42
CA ILE A 55 -10.57 9.97 -14.77
C ILE A 55 -12.10 9.84 -14.97
N GLY A 56 -12.84 9.47 -13.92
CA GLY A 56 -14.31 9.44 -13.94
C GLY A 56 -14.93 8.15 -14.50
N LEU A 57 -14.17 7.05 -14.60
CA LEU A 57 -14.77 5.77 -14.96
C LEU A 57 -15.62 5.24 -13.79
N PRO A 58 -16.77 4.61 -14.07
CA PRO A 58 -17.66 4.05 -13.05
C PRO A 58 -17.05 2.79 -12.44
N VAL A 59 -16.20 2.96 -11.43
CA VAL A 59 -15.61 1.89 -10.63
C VAL A 59 -16.33 1.83 -9.29
N PRO A 60 -16.76 0.64 -8.84
CA PRO A 60 -17.36 0.49 -7.51
C PRO A 60 -16.43 1.02 -6.40
N PRO A 61 -16.97 1.71 -5.38
CA PRO A 61 -16.16 2.27 -4.32
C PRO A 61 -15.47 1.18 -3.51
N GLY A 62 -14.26 1.50 -3.05
CA GLY A 62 -13.46 0.60 -2.23
C GLY A 62 -12.19 1.27 -1.75
N PHE A 63 -11.26 0.45 -1.24
CA PHE A 63 -9.97 0.95 -0.77
C PHE A 63 -8.84 -0.03 -1.06
N THR A 64 -7.62 0.50 -1.11
CA THR A 64 -6.37 -0.26 -1.20
C THR A 64 -5.59 -0.09 0.10
N ILE A 65 -5.12 -1.21 0.65
CA ILE A 65 -4.16 -1.21 1.76
C ILE A 65 -2.75 -1.09 1.17
N THR A 66 -1.91 -0.22 1.73
CA THR A 66 -0.56 0.00 1.18
C THR A 66 0.33 -1.23 1.27
N THR A 67 1.31 -1.31 0.36
CA THR A 67 2.37 -2.33 0.35
C THR A 67 3.23 -2.30 1.63
N GLU A 68 3.27 -1.18 2.33
CA GLU A 68 3.97 -1.01 3.59
C GLU A 68 3.37 -1.87 4.70
N VAL A 69 2.05 -2.11 4.70
CA VAL A 69 1.41 -3.03 5.65
C VAL A 69 1.89 -4.45 5.44
N CYS A 70 2.13 -4.86 4.18
CA CYS A 70 2.71 -6.16 3.89
C CYS A 70 4.12 -6.29 4.48
N THR A 71 4.95 -5.26 4.30
CA THR A 71 6.30 -5.21 4.89
C THR A 71 6.22 -5.26 6.42
N TYR A 72 5.38 -4.41 7.02
CA TYR A 72 5.15 -4.39 8.47
C TYR A 72 4.76 -5.77 8.98
N TYR A 73 3.84 -6.45 8.31
CA TYR A 73 3.36 -7.76 8.72
C TYR A 73 4.49 -8.78 8.85
N TYR A 74 5.40 -8.83 7.87
CA TYR A 74 6.53 -9.74 7.92
C TYR A 74 7.57 -9.32 8.99
N ASP A 75 7.80 -8.03 9.17
CA ASP A 75 8.76 -7.51 10.16
C ASP A 75 8.25 -7.63 11.61
N HIS A 76 6.92 -7.63 11.81
CA HIS A 76 6.29 -7.58 13.14
C HIS A 76 5.62 -8.90 13.50
N LYS A 77 6.28 -10.03 13.23
CA LYS A 77 5.79 -11.38 13.62
C LYS A 77 4.37 -11.67 13.14
N ARG A 78 4.04 -11.28 11.91
CA ARG A 78 2.71 -11.50 11.31
C ARG A 78 1.58 -10.79 12.06
N THR A 79 1.88 -9.61 12.61
CA THR A 79 0.90 -8.71 13.23
C THR A 79 0.68 -7.47 12.36
N TYR A 80 -0.39 -6.73 12.62
CA TYR A 80 -0.74 -5.54 11.85
C TYR A 80 -0.47 -4.26 12.66
N PRO A 81 -0.26 -3.11 11.99
CA PRO A 81 -0.23 -1.83 12.68
C PRO A 81 -1.55 -1.61 13.45
N SER A 82 -1.47 -1.14 14.69
CA SER A 82 -2.66 -0.92 15.53
C SER A 82 -3.67 0.04 14.90
N ALA A 83 -3.19 1.01 14.12
CA ALA A 83 -4.03 1.98 13.41
C ALA A 83 -4.76 1.41 12.18
N LEU A 84 -4.37 0.24 11.66
CA LEU A 84 -4.90 -0.28 10.39
C LEU A 84 -6.41 -0.54 10.47
N LYS A 85 -6.87 -1.19 11.54
CA LYS A 85 -8.29 -1.57 11.69
C LYS A 85 -9.21 -0.35 11.68
N ALA A 86 -8.86 0.70 12.44
CA ALA A 86 -9.64 1.93 12.50
C ALA A 86 -9.69 2.65 11.13
N GLN A 87 -8.59 2.65 10.39
CA GLN A 87 -8.56 3.22 9.03
C GLN A 87 -9.39 2.41 8.04
N MET A 88 -9.40 1.07 8.13
CA MET A 88 -10.24 0.21 7.29
C MET A 88 -11.72 0.43 7.59
N GLU A 89 -12.11 0.51 8.86
CA GLU A 89 -13.49 0.80 9.27
C GLU A 89 -13.95 2.17 8.76
N THR A 90 -13.09 3.18 8.85
CA THR A 90 -13.36 4.51 8.29
C THR A 90 -13.57 4.42 6.77
N GLY A 91 -12.75 3.63 6.07
CA GLY A 91 -12.87 3.46 4.62
C GLY A 91 -14.10 2.69 4.17
N LEU A 92 -14.61 1.75 4.97
CA LEU A 92 -15.87 1.05 4.70
C LEU A 92 -17.10 1.95 4.82
N ALA A 93 -17.03 2.97 5.68
CA ALA A 93 -18.13 3.91 5.93
C ALA A 93 -18.14 5.13 4.97
N SER A 94 -17.26 5.16 3.97
CA SER A 94 -16.95 6.35 3.15
C SER A 94 -17.71 6.48 1.85
#